data_AF-A0A1G8E4R3-F1
#
_entry.id   AF-A0A1G8E4R3-F1
#
_cell.length_a   1.000
_cell.length_b   1.000
_cell.length_c   1.000
_cell.angle_alpha   90.00
_cell.angle_beta   90.00
_cell.angle_gamma   90.00
#
_symmetry.space_group_name_H-M   'P 1'
#
loop_
_entity.id
_entity.type
_entity.pdbx_description
1 polymer ?
#
loop_
_entity_poly.entity_id
_entity_poly.type
_entity_poly.pdbx_seq_one_letter_code
_entity_poly.pdbx_strand_id
1 'polypeptide(L)'
;MKQLAQAASQTSSSRIGSSDFDSSKSLASQEWEGADNWKAGIVEKETITLDERQQTFSIEKENLLDTAAEDMVVKVNGKLYDVVTDDTPVEDNKVHVSFSTENDKIDFVFFEALAADSDISVQYFTKDASETFTPSEAKDSFQLKKGAIDANAMTITIDGGHPLDIITDSGAELTADQAYVDTETGKIRLGAETEGPVKVTYTQQYMSGGLTTFDEQGEAIKDRFFVQSSQ
;
A
#
# COMPACT_ATOMS: atom_id res chain seq x y z
N MET A 1 9.27 30.81 32.07
CA MET A 1 8.24 31.19 31.09
C MET A 1 7.75 29.90 30.44
N LYS A 2 6.44 29.61 30.49
CA LYS A 2 5.82 28.49 29.77
C LYS A 2 5.40 29.02 28.41
N GLN A 3 6.19 28.78 27.37
CA GLN A 3 5.79 29.08 26.01
C GLN A 3 5.17 27.80 25.44
N LEU A 4 3.86 27.82 25.23
CA LEU A 4 3.12 26.70 24.67
C LEU A 4 3.58 26.48 23.22
N ALA A 5 3.75 25.22 22.83
CA ALA A 5 4.06 24.79 21.47
C ALA A 5 3.15 25.50 20.46
N GLN A 6 3.74 26.31 19.59
CA GLN A 6 3.01 26.95 18.50
C GLN A 6 2.82 25.91 17.41
N ALA A 7 1.69 25.21 17.43
CA ALA A 7 1.29 24.35 16.32
C ALA A 7 1.18 25.21 15.05
N ALA A 8 2.11 25.01 14.11
CA ALA A 8 1.96 25.55 12.77
C ALA A 8 0.80 24.80 12.11
N SER A 9 -0.40 25.37 12.18
CA SER A 9 -1.54 24.86 11.43
C SER A 9 -1.33 25.24 9.96
N GLN A 10 -0.93 24.27 9.14
CA GLN A 10 -1.14 24.38 7.71
C GLN A 10 -2.64 24.25 7.45
N THR A 11 -3.32 25.40 7.48
CA THR A 11 -4.69 25.49 6.97
C THR A 11 -4.60 25.74 5.47
N SER A 12 -5.21 24.87 4.66
CA SER A 12 -5.47 25.26 3.28
C SER A 12 -6.53 26.36 3.33
N SER A 13 -6.19 27.54 2.81
CA SER A 13 -7.13 28.66 2.70
C SER A 13 -8.13 28.48 1.55
N SER A 14 -7.98 27.40 0.79
CA SER A 14 -8.81 27.04 -0.36
C SER A 14 -9.45 25.68 -0.14
N ARG A 15 -10.68 25.52 -0.65
CA ARG A 15 -11.37 24.22 -0.73
C ARG A 15 -10.47 23.27 -1.54
N ILE A 16 -10.19 22.09 -0.99
CA ILE A 16 -9.58 21.00 -1.75
C ILE A 16 -10.66 20.52 -2.73
N GLY A 17 -10.44 20.74 -4.03
CA GLY A 17 -11.35 20.35 -5.11
C GLY A 17 -12.16 21.50 -5.73
N SER A 18 -12.38 21.40 -7.05
CA SER A 18 -13.20 22.32 -7.84
C SER A 18 -14.67 21.91 -7.94
N SER A 19 -14.98 20.67 -7.59
CA SER A 19 -16.31 20.03 -7.64
C SER A 19 -16.79 19.62 -6.24
N ASP A 20 -18.07 19.27 -6.13
CA ASP A 20 -18.63 18.73 -4.89
C ASP A 20 -18.04 17.36 -4.61
N PHE A 21 -17.32 17.24 -3.49
CA PHE A 21 -16.77 15.99 -2.99
C PHE A 21 -17.87 14.92 -2.92
N ASP A 22 -17.67 13.81 -3.61
CA ASP A 22 -18.61 12.70 -3.64
C ASP A 22 -18.15 11.62 -2.66
N SER A 23 -18.75 11.58 -1.46
CA SER A 23 -18.39 10.62 -0.43
C SER A 23 -18.74 9.17 -0.79
N SER A 24 -19.43 8.93 -1.91
CA SER A 24 -19.69 7.57 -2.39
C SER A 24 -18.59 7.02 -3.29
N LYS A 25 -17.67 7.88 -3.77
CA LYS A 25 -16.58 7.49 -4.67
C LYS A 25 -15.25 7.42 -3.94
N SER A 26 -14.31 6.67 -4.53
CA SER A 26 -12.93 6.56 -4.03
C SER A 26 -12.23 7.92 -3.97
N LEU A 27 -11.32 8.11 -3.01
CA LEU A 27 -10.57 9.37 -2.88
C LEU A 27 -9.70 9.67 -4.11
N ALA A 28 -9.24 8.62 -4.81
CA ALA A 28 -8.43 8.79 -6.01
C ALA A 28 -9.19 9.26 -7.24
N SER A 29 -10.51 9.01 -7.29
CA SER A 29 -11.37 9.49 -8.36
C SER A 29 -11.84 10.95 -8.19
N GLN A 30 -11.57 11.55 -7.03
CA GLN A 30 -11.95 12.93 -6.75
C GLN A 30 -11.07 13.90 -7.55
N GLU A 31 -11.67 14.96 -8.08
CA GLU A 31 -10.92 16.02 -8.76
C GLU A 31 -10.39 17.03 -7.74
N TRP A 32 -9.06 17.09 -7.57
CA TRP A 32 -8.41 18.09 -6.73
C TRP A 32 -6.98 18.38 -7.19
N GLU A 33 -6.42 19.51 -6.74
CA GLU A 33 -5.05 19.93 -7.02
C GLU A 33 -4.07 18.98 -6.31
N GLY A 34 -3.61 17.94 -7.02
CA GLY A 34 -2.78 16.86 -6.49
C GLY A 34 -3.30 15.45 -6.79
N ALA A 35 -4.38 15.31 -7.56
CA ALA A 35 -4.84 14.01 -8.06
C ALA A 35 -3.76 13.25 -8.88
N ASP A 36 -2.76 13.93 -9.42
CA ASP A 36 -1.64 13.27 -10.12
C ASP A 36 -0.61 12.62 -9.19
N ASN A 37 -0.74 12.78 -7.86
CA ASN A 37 0.21 12.23 -6.88
C ASN A 37 -0.06 10.76 -6.52
N TRP A 38 -1.11 10.16 -7.08
CA TRP A 38 -1.40 8.75 -6.88
C TRP A 38 -0.34 7.87 -7.56
N LYS A 39 0.27 7.00 -6.77
CA LYS A 39 1.22 5.98 -7.20
C LYS A 39 0.50 4.63 -7.27
N ALA A 40 0.86 3.80 -8.25
CA ALA A 40 0.34 2.45 -8.35
C ALA A 40 1.11 1.51 -7.41
N GLY A 41 0.39 0.67 -6.68
CA GLY A 41 0.97 -0.34 -5.79
C GLY A 41 0.04 -0.71 -4.65
N ILE A 42 0.36 -1.83 -4.01
CA ILE A 42 -0.34 -2.31 -2.81
C ILE A 42 0.49 -1.93 -1.59
N VAL A 43 -0.11 -1.18 -0.67
CA VAL A 43 0.48 -0.93 0.65
C VAL A 43 0.38 -2.20 1.49
N GLU A 44 1.51 -2.65 1.98
CA GLU A 44 1.66 -3.76 2.92
C GLU A 44 2.22 -3.23 4.24
N LYS A 45 1.82 -3.90 5.33
CA LYS A 45 2.30 -3.59 6.67
C LYS A 45 2.73 -4.87 7.35
N GLU A 46 3.93 -4.83 7.90
CA GLU A 46 4.52 -5.94 8.65
C GLU A 46 5.04 -5.44 9.99
N THR A 47 5.00 -6.31 10.99
CA THR A 47 5.54 -6.02 12.31
C THR A 47 6.31 -7.23 12.80
N ILE A 48 7.57 -7.00 13.15
CA ILE A 48 8.54 -8.01 13.53
C ILE A 48 9.07 -7.63 14.90
N THR A 49 9.01 -8.57 15.84
CA THR A 49 9.71 -8.43 17.13
C THR A 49 11.00 -9.22 17.04
N LEU A 50 12.13 -8.60 17.39
CA LEU A 50 13.44 -9.27 17.29
C LEU A 50 13.65 -10.24 18.45
N ASP A 51 13.98 -11.50 18.15
CA ASP A 51 14.29 -12.49 19.19
C ASP A 51 15.69 -12.28 19.81
N GLU A 52 16.60 -11.68 19.06
CA GLU A 52 17.97 -11.43 19.49
C GLU A 52 18.49 -10.08 19.00
N ARG A 53 19.64 -9.68 19.57
CA ARG A 53 20.31 -8.43 19.17
C ARG A 53 20.87 -8.60 17.76
N GLN A 54 20.33 -7.88 16.79
CA GLN A 54 20.75 -7.94 15.39
C GLN A 54 20.73 -6.58 14.71
N GLN A 55 21.65 -6.38 13.76
CA GLN A 55 21.77 -5.15 12.98
C GLN A 55 20.98 -5.22 11.67
N THR A 56 20.69 -6.43 11.21
CA THR A 56 20.06 -6.69 9.93
C THR A 56 18.84 -7.54 10.12
N PHE A 57 17.81 -7.32 9.32
CA PHE A 57 16.70 -8.24 9.17
C PHE A 57 16.17 -8.17 7.74
N SER A 58 15.32 -9.12 7.37
CA SER A 58 14.76 -9.19 6.02
C SER A 58 13.26 -9.48 6.06
N ILE A 59 12.57 -9.03 5.03
CA ILE A 59 11.18 -9.40 4.74
C ILE A 59 11.17 -10.13 3.40
N GLU A 60 10.61 -11.34 3.39
CA GLU A 60 10.37 -12.12 2.16
C GLU A 60 8.97 -11.84 1.65
N LYS A 61 8.87 -11.32 0.43
CA LYS A 61 7.62 -11.00 -0.22
C LYS A 61 7.78 -10.97 -1.73
N GLU A 62 6.90 -11.65 -2.43
CA GLU A 62 6.82 -11.60 -3.90
C GLU A 62 6.33 -10.23 -4.42
N ASN A 63 6.68 -9.94 -5.68
CA ASN A 63 6.20 -8.77 -6.42
C ASN A 63 6.52 -7.42 -5.75
N LEU A 64 7.66 -7.30 -5.09
CA LEU A 64 8.10 -6.04 -4.47
C LEU A 64 8.13 -4.88 -5.48
N LEU A 65 7.69 -3.71 -5.02
CA LEU A 65 7.81 -2.45 -5.73
C LEU A 65 9.09 -1.73 -5.25
N ASP A 66 10.22 -2.15 -5.79
CA ASP A 66 11.57 -1.66 -5.48
C ASP A 66 11.76 -0.15 -5.72
N THR A 67 11.06 0.41 -6.70
CA THR A 67 11.07 1.85 -7.00
C THR A 67 10.38 2.72 -5.93
N ALA A 68 9.65 2.12 -4.98
CA ALA A 68 8.94 2.83 -3.91
C ALA A 68 9.70 2.83 -2.57
N ALA A 69 11.00 2.51 -2.57
CA ALA A 69 11.83 2.47 -1.38
C ALA A 69 11.79 3.78 -0.57
N GLU A 70 11.87 4.92 -1.26
CA GLU A 70 11.83 6.26 -0.66
C GLU A 70 10.49 6.57 0.01
N ASP A 71 9.41 5.86 -0.35
CA ASP A 71 8.11 6.02 0.29
C ASP A 71 7.99 5.20 1.57
N MET A 72 8.84 4.19 1.79
CA MET A 72 8.70 3.27 2.91
C MET A 72 8.70 3.97 4.27
N VAL A 73 8.05 3.33 5.24
CA VAL A 73 8.04 3.77 6.64
C VAL A 73 8.57 2.65 7.50
N VAL A 74 9.70 2.90 8.15
CA VAL A 74 10.33 1.98 9.10
C VAL A 74 10.31 2.62 10.47
N LYS A 75 9.65 1.97 11.43
CA LYS A 75 9.61 2.40 12.82
C LYS A 75 10.18 1.32 13.72
N VAL A 76 11.08 1.68 14.63
CA VAL A 76 11.59 0.78 15.69
C VAL A 76 11.14 1.31 17.03
N ASN A 77 10.38 0.52 17.79
CA ASN A 77 9.75 0.93 19.05
C ASN A 77 8.99 2.26 18.93
N GLY A 78 8.33 2.45 17.78
CA GLY A 78 7.58 3.67 17.43
C GLY A 78 8.42 4.84 16.90
N LYS A 79 9.76 4.79 16.99
CA LYS A 79 10.66 5.82 16.45
C LYS A 79 10.83 5.63 14.94
N LEU A 80 10.55 6.68 14.14
CA LEU A 80 10.74 6.68 12.70
C LEU A 80 12.23 6.72 12.32
N TYR A 81 12.62 5.90 11.34
CA TYR A 81 13.94 5.90 10.73
C TYR A 81 13.85 6.48 9.31
N ASP A 82 14.84 7.28 8.93
CA ASP A 82 14.98 7.76 7.56
C ASP A 82 15.48 6.61 6.68
N VAL A 83 14.71 6.26 5.65
CA VAL A 83 15.06 5.19 4.70
C VAL A 83 16.06 5.74 3.68
N VAL A 84 17.17 5.03 3.49
CA VAL A 84 18.17 5.32 2.45
C VAL A 84 18.42 4.09 1.59
N THR A 85 18.74 4.31 0.32
CA THR A 85 18.98 3.24 -0.68
C THR A 85 20.31 3.41 -1.40
N ASP A 86 21.11 4.40 -1.01
CA ASP A 86 22.43 4.60 -1.57
C ASP A 86 23.46 3.72 -0.84
N ASP A 87 24.57 3.41 -1.51
CA ASP A 87 25.65 2.61 -0.93
C ASP A 87 26.48 3.38 0.12
N THR A 88 25.95 4.45 0.70
CA THR A 88 26.67 5.22 1.72
C THR A 88 26.63 4.50 3.07
N PRO A 89 27.66 4.66 3.93
CA PRO A 89 27.61 4.11 5.28
C PRO A 89 26.35 4.60 6.01
N VAL A 90 25.58 3.66 6.56
CA VAL A 90 24.38 3.98 7.32
C VAL A 90 24.75 4.90 8.49
N GLU A 91 24.01 5.98 8.67
CA GLU A 91 24.19 6.90 9.80
C GLU A 91 23.14 6.63 10.88
N ASP A 92 23.34 7.21 12.08
CA ASP A 92 22.34 7.12 13.13
C ASP A 92 20.96 7.64 12.66
N ASN A 93 19.89 7.01 13.15
CA ASN A 93 18.50 7.24 12.75
C ASN A 93 18.17 6.96 11.28
N LYS A 94 19.09 6.34 10.54
CA LYS A 94 18.85 5.84 9.18
C LYS A 94 18.77 4.32 9.14
N VAL A 95 18.05 3.82 8.15
CA VAL A 95 18.03 2.41 7.79
C VAL A 95 18.31 2.30 6.30
N HIS A 96 19.33 1.53 5.96
CA HIS A 96 19.59 1.21 4.56
C HIS A 96 18.68 0.08 4.12
N VAL A 97 18.03 0.27 2.98
CA VAL A 97 17.10 -0.67 2.38
C VAL A 97 17.60 -1.07 1.01
N SER A 98 17.72 -2.38 0.79
CA SER A 98 18.08 -2.95 -0.51
C SER A 98 17.09 -4.02 -0.91
N PHE A 99 16.79 -4.09 -2.20
CA PHE A 99 15.87 -5.08 -2.77
C PHE A 99 16.67 -6.16 -3.50
N SER A 100 16.34 -7.42 -3.22
CA SER A 100 16.83 -8.56 -3.98
C SER A 100 15.68 -9.08 -4.84
N THR A 101 15.68 -8.72 -6.13
CA THR A 101 14.66 -9.18 -7.08
C THR A 101 14.77 -10.65 -7.42
N GLU A 102 15.92 -11.28 -7.17
CA GLU A 102 16.13 -12.72 -7.39
C GLU A 102 15.51 -13.57 -6.29
N ASN A 103 15.43 -13.04 -5.06
CA ASN A 103 14.97 -13.78 -3.88
C ASN A 103 13.68 -13.21 -3.28
N ASP A 104 13.02 -12.27 -3.97
CA ASP A 104 11.79 -11.63 -3.50
C ASP A 104 11.91 -11.14 -2.06
N LYS A 105 12.97 -10.36 -1.79
CA LYS A 105 13.35 -9.99 -0.43
C LYS A 105 13.73 -8.51 -0.32
N ILE A 106 13.31 -7.90 0.79
CA ILE A 106 13.80 -6.59 1.24
C ILE A 106 14.77 -6.82 2.40
N ASP A 107 15.97 -6.27 2.29
CA ASP A 107 17.00 -6.28 3.35
C ASP A 107 17.09 -4.91 4.00
N PHE A 108 17.13 -4.92 5.34
CA PHE A 108 17.25 -3.72 6.17
C PHE A 108 18.54 -3.79 6.97
N VAL A 109 19.32 -2.70 6.96
CA VAL A 109 20.58 -2.58 7.71
C VAL A 109 20.54 -1.30 8.54
N PHE A 110 20.62 -1.43 9.86
CA PHE A 110 20.69 -0.30 10.79
C PHE A 110 22.13 0.11 11.07
N PHE A 111 22.32 1.36 11.52
CA PHE A 111 23.63 1.83 11.95
C PHE A 111 24.21 1.01 13.10
N GLU A 112 23.40 0.70 14.11
CA GLU A 112 23.76 -0.15 15.25
C GLU A 112 22.82 -1.35 15.36
N ALA A 113 23.30 -2.41 16.00
CA ALA A 113 22.47 -3.56 16.33
C ALA A 113 21.33 -3.16 17.27
N LEU A 114 20.10 -3.45 16.86
CA LEU A 114 18.90 -3.28 17.65
C LEU A 114 18.86 -4.31 18.76
N ALA A 115 18.27 -3.95 19.91
CA ALA A 115 18.14 -4.88 21.03
C ALA A 115 17.14 -6.01 20.71
N ALA A 116 17.29 -7.14 21.39
CA ALA A 116 16.21 -8.12 21.48
C ALA A 116 14.92 -7.46 22.02
N ASP A 117 13.77 -8.03 21.67
CA ASP A 117 12.44 -7.53 21.96
C ASP A 117 12.11 -6.16 21.33
N SER A 118 12.93 -5.66 20.41
CA SER A 118 12.59 -4.44 19.66
C SER A 118 11.46 -4.73 18.67
N ASP A 119 10.43 -3.89 18.66
CA ASP A 119 9.32 -3.96 17.71
C ASP A 119 9.62 -3.11 16.48
N ILE A 120 9.79 -3.76 15.34
CA ILE A 120 9.98 -3.12 14.04
C ILE A 120 8.65 -3.15 13.28
N SER A 121 8.10 -1.99 12.96
CA SER A 121 6.98 -1.87 12.03
C SER A 121 7.47 -1.31 10.70
N VAL A 122 7.22 -2.06 9.63
CA VAL A 122 7.55 -1.66 8.27
C VAL A 122 6.25 -1.52 7.48
N GLN A 123 6.11 -0.41 6.76
CA GLN A 123 5.16 -0.28 5.67
C GLN A 123 5.93 -0.19 4.36
N TYR A 124 5.60 -1.08 3.44
CA TYR A 124 6.28 -1.26 2.16
C TYR A 124 5.25 -1.52 1.05
N PHE A 125 5.74 -1.71 -0.18
CA PHE A 125 4.87 -1.78 -1.36
C PHE A 125 5.17 -2.99 -2.22
N THR A 126 4.10 -3.60 -2.74
CA THR A 126 4.17 -4.57 -3.84
C THR A 126 3.51 -3.98 -5.09
N LYS A 127 3.89 -4.48 -6.26
CA LYS A 127 3.34 -4.10 -7.57
C LYS A 127 1.86 -4.46 -7.67
N ASP A 128 1.52 -5.62 -7.14
CA ASP A 128 0.19 -6.20 -7.13
C ASP A 128 -0.02 -7.08 -5.89
N ALA A 129 -1.26 -7.48 -5.67
CA ALA A 129 -1.66 -8.51 -4.72
C ALA A 129 -2.47 -9.58 -5.47
N SER A 130 -2.39 -10.82 -4.97
CA SER A 130 -3.18 -11.92 -5.50
C SER A 130 -4.09 -12.52 -4.42
N GLU A 131 -5.35 -12.72 -4.75
CA GLU A 131 -6.32 -13.45 -3.94
C GLU A 131 -6.84 -14.66 -4.74
N THR A 132 -6.99 -15.79 -4.06
CA THR A 132 -7.56 -17.00 -4.67
C THR A 132 -8.80 -17.41 -3.90
N PHE A 133 -9.89 -17.59 -4.63
CA PHE A 133 -11.15 -18.08 -4.09
C PHE A 133 -11.37 -19.50 -4.57
N THR A 134 -11.70 -20.41 -3.65
CA THR A 134 -11.99 -21.81 -3.99
C THR A 134 -13.44 -22.09 -3.58
N PRO A 135 -14.42 -21.94 -4.48
CA PRO A 135 -15.81 -22.24 -4.18
C PRO A 135 -15.99 -23.71 -3.76
N SER A 136 -16.92 -23.98 -2.84
CA SER A 136 -17.36 -25.35 -2.57
C SER A 136 -18.56 -25.77 -3.43
N GLU A 137 -19.21 -24.80 -4.07
CA GLU A 137 -20.40 -24.94 -4.92
C GLU A 137 -20.30 -23.89 -6.04
N ALA A 138 -21.01 -24.12 -7.14
CA ALA A 138 -21.03 -23.19 -8.28
C ALA A 138 -21.50 -21.80 -7.83
N LYS A 139 -20.68 -20.78 -8.10
CA LYS A 139 -21.03 -19.38 -7.83
C LYS A 139 -20.35 -18.43 -8.80
N ASP A 140 -20.91 -17.25 -8.95
CA ASP A 140 -20.42 -16.19 -9.84
C ASP A 140 -19.94 -14.94 -9.08
N SER A 141 -20.28 -14.79 -7.79
CA SER A 141 -19.94 -13.60 -7.01
C SER A 141 -18.82 -13.83 -6.01
N PHE A 142 -17.87 -12.89 -6.01
CA PHE A 142 -16.69 -12.89 -5.14
C PHE A 142 -16.46 -11.47 -4.59
N GLN A 143 -15.77 -11.39 -3.46
CA GLN A 143 -15.47 -10.13 -2.78
C GLN A 143 -13.99 -10.12 -2.42
N LEU A 144 -13.24 -9.18 -3.01
CA LEU A 144 -11.86 -8.93 -2.62
C LEU A 144 -11.79 -8.35 -1.21
N LYS A 145 -10.66 -8.55 -0.53
CA LYS A 145 -10.40 -7.92 0.77
C LYS A 145 -10.20 -6.41 0.66
N LYS A 146 -9.83 -5.93 -0.53
CA LYS A 146 -9.52 -4.53 -0.82
C LYS A 146 -10.40 -3.99 -1.96
N GLY A 147 -10.73 -2.70 -1.89
CA GLY A 147 -11.43 -1.93 -2.94
C GLY A 147 -10.50 -0.94 -3.63
N ALA A 148 -11.05 0.10 -4.28
CA ALA A 148 -10.31 1.06 -5.14
C ALA A 148 -9.23 0.42 -6.01
N ILE A 149 -9.67 -0.50 -6.85
CA ILE A 149 -8.83 -1.30 -7.73
C ILE A 149 -8.63 -0.60 -9.07
N ASP A 150 -7.41 -0.60 -9.59
CA ASP A 150 -7.18 -0.24 -10.98
C ASP A 150 -7.60 -1.40 -11.89
N ALA A 151 -8.77 -1.27 -12.52
CA ALA A 151 -9.31 -2.27 -13.43
C ALA A 151 -8.38 -2.57 -14.62
N ASN A 152 -7.58 -1.61 -15.08
CA ASN A 152 -6.68 -1.81 -16.23
C ASN A 152 -5.46 -2.68 -15.89
N ALA A 153 -5.15 -2.79 -14.59
CA ALA A 153 -4.06 -3.60 -14.06
C ALA A 153 -4.59 -4.82 -13.27
N MET A 154 -5.88 -5.16 -13.42
CA MET A 154 -6.46 -6.38 -12.87
C MET A 154 -6.36 -7.54 -13.85
N THR A 155 -6.18 -8.75 -13.32
CA THR A 155 -6.33 -10.01 -14.05
C THR A 155 -7.15 -10.99 -13.22
N ILE A 156 -8.15 -11.63 -13.85
CA ILE A 156 -8.95 -12.70 -13.24
C ILE A 156 -8.82 -13.96 -14.10
N THR A 157 -8.48 -15.10 -13.50
CA THR A 157 -8.47 -16.41 -14.15
C THR A 157 -9.27 -17.43 -13.35
N ILE A 158 -9.88 -18.39 -14.06
CA ILE A 158 -10.60 -19.53 -13.48
C ILE A 158 -9.80 -20.79 -13.84
N ASP A 159 -9.48 -21.63 -12.84
CA ASP A 159 -8.72 -22.88 -13.03
C ASP A 159 -7.37 -22.71 -13.73
N GLY A 160 -6.77 -21.52 -13.64
CA GLY A 160 -5.53 -21.18 -14.35
C GLY A 160 -5.69 -21.04 -15.88
N GLY A 161 -6.94 -20.91 -16.36
CA GLY A 161 -7.28 -20.65 -17.76
C GLY A 161 -6.90 -19.23 -18.22
N HIS A 162 -7.44 -18.84 -19.37
CA HIS A 162 -7.21 -17.51 -19.93
C HIS A 162 -7.79 -16.40 -19.04
N PRO A 163 -7.14 -15.22 -18.98
CA PRO A 163 -7.71 -14.04 -18.34
C PRO A 163 -9.09 -13.69 -18.89
N LEU A 164 -10.01 -13.37 -17.99
CA LEU A 164 -11.33 -12.84 -18.34
C LEU A 164 -11.23 -11.36 -18.74
N ASP A 165 -12.13 -10.95 -19.64
CA ASP A 165 -12.33 -9.55 -19.99
C ASP A 165 -12.99 -8.80 -18.82
N ILE A 166 -12.32 -7.74 -18.34
CA ILE A 166 -12.79 -6.95 -17.21
C ILE A 166 -13.79 -5.88 -17.66
N ILE A 167 -14.97 -5.89 -17.07
CA ILE A 167 -16.06 -4.95 -17.32
C ILE A 167 -16.34 -4.14 -16.05
N THR A 168 -16.40 -2.82 -16.15
CA THR A 168 -16.69 -1.93 -14.99
C THR A 168 -18.08 -1.31 -15.03
N ASP A 169 -18.87 -1.58 -16.08
CA ASP A 169 -20.27 -1.17 -16.16
C ASP A 169 -21.17 -2.16 -15.42
N SER A 170 -21.82 -1.69 -14.36
CA SER A 170 -22.69 -2.52 -13.51
C SER A 170 -23.96 -3.00 -14.23
N GLY A 171 -24.38 -2.33 -15.30
CA GLY A 171 -25.54 -2.68 -16.10
C GLY A 171 -25.26 -3.68 -17.23
N ALA A 172 -23.99 -4.06 -17.45
CA ALA A 172 -23.63 -4.94 -18.54
C ALA A 172 -24.13 -6.39 -18.34
N GLU A 173 -24.72 -6.96 -19.40
CA GLU A 173 -24.90 -8.40 -19.53
C GLU A 173 -23.53 -9.02 -19.85
N LEU A 174 -23.11 -9.97 -19.02
CA LEU A 174 -21.79 -10.59 -19.11
C LEU A 174 -21.86 -11.88 -19.90
N THR A 175 -20.87 -12.12 -20.77
CA THR A 175 -20.62 -13.44 -21.36
C THR A 175 -19.70 -14.27 -20.47
N ALA A 176 -19.62 -15.59 -20.69
CA ALA A 176 -18.79 -16.49 -19.88
C ALA A 176 -17.31 -16.08 -19.75
N ASP A 177 -16.75 -15.41 -20.77
CA ASP A 177 -15.35 -14.94 -20.79
C ASP A 177 -15.16 -13.55 -20.16
N GLN A 178 -16.19 -13.01 -19.49
CA GLN A 178 -16.17 -11.67 -18.88
C GLN A 178 -16.39 -11.72 -17.37
N ALA A 179 -15.85 -10.73 -16.69
CA ALA A 179 -16.11 -10.46 -15.28
C ALA A 179 -16.44 -8.98 -15.06
N TYR A 180 -17.56 -8.71 -14.40
CA TYR A 180 -17.84 -7.40 -13.84
C TYR A 180 -17.01 -7.19 -12.57
N VAL A 181 -16.40 -6.01 -12.46
CA VAL A 181 -15.65 -5.57 -11.29
C VAL A 181 -16.15 -4.21 -10.85
N ASP A 182 -16.69 -4.18 -9.65
CA ASP A 182 -16.88 -2.94 -8.90
C ASP A 182 -15.52 -2.52 -8.34
N THR A 183 -14.87 -1.58 -9.04
CA THR A 183 -13.54 -1.09 -8.66
C THR A 183 -13.53 -0.39 -7.31
N GLU A 184 -14.64 0.16 -6.85
CA GLU A 184 -14.71 0.88 -5.58
C GLU A 184 -14.75 -0.12 -4.42
N THR A 185 -15.62 -1.14 -4.52
CA THR A 185 -15.84 -2.09 -3.43
C THR A 185 -14.99 -3.36 -3.53
N GLY A 186 -14.43 -3.67 -4.70
CA GLY A 186 -13.73 -4.94 -4.97
C GLY A 186 -14.69 -6.11 -5.18
N LYS A 187 -15.99 -5.85 -5.39
CA LYS A 187 -16.97 -6.90 -5.72
C LYS A 187 -16.77 -7.36 -7.16
N ILE A 188 -16.78 -8.68 -7.34
CA ILE A 188 -16.63 -9.34 -8.63
C ILE A 188 -17.90 -10.14 -8.92
N ARG A 189 -18.35 -10.12 -10.18
CA ARG A 189 -19.39 -10.99 -10.71
C ARG A 189 -18.93 -11.58 -12.05
N LEU A 190 -18.80 -12.90 -12.12
CA LEU A 190 -18.45 -13.62 -13.34
C LEU A 190 -19.65 -13.68 -14.29
N GLY A 191 -19.41 -13.82 -15.59
CA GLY A 191 -20.47 -14.04 -16.57
C GLY A 191 -21.02 -15.46 -16.62
N ALA A 192 -20.34 -16.41 -15.96
CA ALA A 192 -20.83 -17.76 -15.71
C ALA A 192 -20.41 -18.22 -14.30
N GLU A 193 -21.26 -19.02 -13.64
CA GLU A 193 -20.91 -19.65 -12.37
C GLU A 193 -19.73 -20.62 -12.54
N THR A 194 -18.91 -20.73 -11.50
CA THR A 194 -17.79 -21.67 -11.47
C THR A 194 -17.67 -22.38 -10.12
N GLU A 195 -17.23 -23.63 -10.17
CA GLU A 195 -16.74 -24.39 -9.00
C GLU A 195 -15.21 -24.35 -8.89
N GLY A 196 -14.52 -23.92 -9.95
CA GLY A 196 -13.07 -23.89 -10.02
C GLY A 196 -12.45 -22.73 -9.23
N PRO A 197 -11.20 -22.86 -8.74
CA PRO A 197 -10.44 -21.75 -8.18
C PRO A 197 -10.42 -20.52 -9.08
N VAL A 198 -10.79 -19.37 -8.51
CA VAL A 198 -10.71 -18.06 -9.13
C VAL A 198 -9.52 -17.33 -8.56
N LYS A 199 -8.50 -17.06 -9.38
CA LYS A 199 -7.35 -16.24 -9.00
C LYS A 199 -7.55 -14.83 -9.53
N VAL A 200 -7.44 -13.85 -8.63
CA VAL A 200 -7.51 -12.42 -8.96
C VAL A 200 -6.20 -11.77 -8.58
N THR A 201 -5.53 -11.16 -9.54
CA THR A 201 -4.35 -10.33 -9.32
C THR A 201 -4.75 -8.87 -9.59
N TYR A 202 -4.43 -7.96 -8.67
CA TYR A 202 -4.87 -6.58 -8.75
C TYR A 202 -3.85 -5.60 -8.15
N THR A 203 -3.91 -4.34 -8.58
CA THR A 203 -3.18 -3.23 -7.98
C THR A 203 -4.15 -2.16 -7.46
N GLN A 204 -3.66 -1.32 -6.56
CA GLN A 204 -4.38 -0.17 -6.03
C GLN A 204 -3.58 1.10 -6.31
N GLN A 205 -4.17 2.23 -5.94
CA GLN A 205 -3.46 3.50 -5.87
C GLN A 205 -3.22 3.90 -4.41
N TYR A 206 -2.04 4.45 -4.14
CA TYR A 206 -1.67 5.04 -2.87
C TYR A 206 -1.03 6.41 -3.05
N MET A 207 -1.09 7.23 -2.02
CA MET A 207 -0.33 8.46 -1.88
C MET A 207 0.48 8.39 -0.59
N SER A 208 1.71 8.90 -0.61
CA SER A 208 2.57 9.03 0.56
C SER A 208 2.73 10.52 0.93
N GLY A 209 2.86 10.79 2.23
CA GLY A 209 3.07 12.14 2.74
C GLY A 209 3.93 12.13 4.01
N GLY A 210 4.57 13.27 4.28
CA GLY A 210 5.40 13.48 5.46
C GLY A 210 4.87 14.64 6.30
N LEU A 211 4.97 14.50 7.62
CA LEU A 211 4.75 15.57 8.59
C LEU A 211 6.06 15.83 9.33
N THR A 212 6.39 17.10 9.57
CA THR A 212 7.48 17.48 10.46
C THR A 212 6.95 18.50 11.46
N THR A 213 7.09 18.20 12.74
CA THR A 213 6.85 19.11 13.86
C THR A 213 8.17 19.32 14.60
N PHE A 214 8.19 20.23 15.59
CA PHE A 214 9.36 20.50 16.40
C PHE A 214 8.97 20.43 17.88
N ASP A 215 9.82 19.83 18.70
CA ASP A 215 9.61 19.73 20.15
C ASP A 215 9.97 21.04 20.89
N GLU A 216 9.89 21.03 22.22
CA GLU A 216 10.20 22.19 23.06
C GLU A 216 11.69 22.62 22.95
N GLN A 217 12.56 21.73 22.49
CA GLN A 217 13.99 21.95 22.28
C GLN A 217 14.29 22.46 20.86
N GLY A 218 13.30 22.43 19.97
CA GLY A 218 13.46 22.78 18.56
C GLY A 218 13.97 21.62 17.71
N GLU A 219 13.95 20.39 18.24
CA GLU A 219 14.34 19.19 17.49
C GLU A 219 13.18 18.71 16.61
N ALA A 220 13.50 18.30 15.38
CA ALA A 220 12.49 17.88 14.42
C ALA A 220 11.92 16.50 14.78
N ILE A 221 10.60 16.43 14.92
CA ILE A 221 9.85 15.18 15.01
C ILE A 221 9.19 14.93 13.65
N LYS A 222 9.61 13.88 12.97
CA LYS A 222 9.07 13.49 11.66
C LYS A 222 8.05 12.36 11.83
N ASP A 223 6.99 12.40 11.02
CA ASP A 223 6.13 11.26 10.78
C ASP A 223 5.86 11.12 9.27
N ARG A 224 5.45 9.92 8.86
CA ARG A 224 5.08 9.61 7.49
C ARG A 224 3.80 8.80 7.49
N PHE A 225 2.95 9.10 6.51
CA PHE A 225 1.65 8.47 6.37
C PHE A 225 1.39 8.11 4.92
N PHE A 226 0.47 7.16 4.74
CA PHE A 226 -0.04 6.79 3.44
C PHE A 226 -1.54 6.92 3.43
N VAL A 227 -2.07 7.24 2.26
CA VAL A 227 -3.48 7.22 1.98
C VAL A 227 -3.69 6.21 0.87
N GLN A 228 -4.50 5.19 1.12
CA GLN A 228 -4.95 4.27 0.09
C GLN A 228 -6.20 4.84 -0.56
N SER A 229 -6.32 4.67 -1.86
CA SER A 229 -7.45 5.16 -2.67
C SER A 229 -8.83 4.68 -2.19
N SER A 230 -8.89 3.55 -1.48
CA SER A 230 -10.13 2.91 -1.00
C SER A 230 -10.63 3.39 0.36
N GLN A 231 -9.99 4.40 0.98
CA GLN A 231 -10.48 4.96 2.25
C GLN A 231 -11.76 5.76 2.08
#